data_AF-A0A949H087-F1
#
_entry.id   AF-A0A949H087-F1
#
_cell.length_a   1.000
_cell.length_b   1.000
_cell.length_c   1.000
_cell.angle_alpha   90.00
_cell.angle_beta   90.00
_cell.angle_gamma   90.00
#
_symmetry.space_group_name_H-M   'P 1'
#
loop_
_entity.id
_entity.type
_entity.pdbx_description
1 polymer ?
#
loop_
_entity_poly.entity_id
_entity_poly.type
_entity_poly.pdbx_seq_one_letter_code
_entity_poly.pdbx_strand_id
1 'polypeptide(L)' 'MNAYEQLARRYCALVGEDPDDRIEGVPVWRLALGDLEAAMNALDTFGLETRTTFHEISEAARPERPRKAFSLIRRVA' A
#
# COMPACT_ATOMS: atom_id res chain seq x y z
N MET A 1 6.78 2.88 1.78
CA MET A 1 5.32 2.83 1.63
C MET A 1 4.85 1.42 2.00
N ASN A 2 4.12 1.26 3.10
CA ASN A 2 3.58 -0.05 3.50
C ASN A 2 2.38 -0.41 2.59
N ALA A 3 1.93 -1.67 2.58
CA ALA A 3 0.84 -2.09 1.69
C ALA A 3 -0.48 -1.37 1.98
N TYR A 4 -0.77 -1.06 3.24
CA TYR A 4 -1.96 -0.31 3.64
C TYR A 4 -1.99 1.09 3.03
N GLU A 5 -0.88 1.82 3.07
CA GLU A 5 -0.72 3.13 2.45
C GLU A 5 -0.84 3.03 0.93
N GLN A 6 -0.23 2.01 0.30
CA GLN A 6 -0.39 1.78 -1.14
C GLN A 6 -1.85 1.54 -1.53
N LEU A 7 -2.57 0.73 -0.74
CA LEU A 7 -3.97 0.43 -1.00
C LEU A 7 -4.85 1.65 -0.79
N ALA A 8 -4.67 2.39 0.30
CA ALA A 8 -5.42 3.61 0.56
C ALA A 8 -5.21 4.67 -0.52
N ARG A 9 -3.96 4.87 -0.98
CA ARG A 9 -3.65 5.78 -2.09
C ARG A 9 -4.30 5.35 -3.40
N ARG A 10 -4.35 4.04 -3.68
CA ARG A 10 -5.07 3.49 -4.84
C ARG A 10 -6.58 3.65 -4.72
N TYR A 11 -7.12 3.54 -3.51
CA TYR A 11 -8.53 3.79 -3.25
C TYR A 11 -8.89 5.26 -3.52
N CYS A 12 -8.10 6.23 -3.03
CA CYS A 12 -8.29 7.65 -3.38
C CYS A 12 -8.31 7.85 -4.90
N ALA A 13 -7.33 7.30 -5.61
CA ALA A 13 -7.28 7.39 -7.07
C ALA A 13 -8.50 6.75 -7.77
N LEU A 14 -9.02 5.64 -7.22
CA LEU A 14 -10.22 4.96 -7.74
C LEU A 14 -11.47 5.82 -7.61
N VAL A 15 -11.62 6.57 -6.50
CA VAL A 15 -12.77 7.46 -6.27
C VAL A 15 -12.58 8.85 -6.90
N GLY A 16 -11.42 9.11 -7.53
CA GLY A 16 -11.12 10.38 -8.19
C GLY A 16 -10.55 11.46 -7.27
N GLU A 17 -10.05 11.08 -6.09
CA GLU A 17 -9.44 11.98 -5.11
C GLU A 17 -7.90 11.97 -5.22
N ASP A 18 -7.27 13.13 -5.00
CA ASP A 18 -5.82 13.20 -4.81
C ASP A 18 -5.46 12.68 -3.41
N PRO A 19 -4.65 11.62 -3.28
CA PRO A 19 -4.29 11.08 -1.97
C PRO A 19 -3.51 12.07 -1.09
N ASP A 20 -2.79 13.03 -1.68
CA ASP A 20 -1.96 14.00 -0.97
C ASP A 20 -2.70 15.32 -0.65
N ASP A 21 -3.93 15.50 -1.16
CA ASP A 21 -4.84 16.56 -0.72
C ASP A 21 -5.08 16.45 0.79
N ARG A 22 -5.45 17.57 1.40
CA ARG A 22 -5.61 17.65 2.86
C ARG A 22 -6.99 18.12 3.27
N ILE A 23 -7.60 17.35 4.16
CA ILE A 23 -8.80 17.70 4.89
C ILE A 23 -8.38 17.92 6.34
N GLU A 24 -8.63 19.11 6.88
CA GLU A 24 -8.22 19.50 8.25
C GLU A 24 -6.72 19.26 8.54
N GLY A 25 -5.88 19.43 7.51
CA GLY A 25 -4.43 19.21 7.61
C GLY A 25 -3.98 17.74 7.54
N VAL A 26 -4.92 16.79 7.47
CA VAL A 26 -4.67 15.36 7.33
C VAL A 26 -4.73 14.96 5.85
N PRO A 27 -3.72 14.23 5.31
CA PRO A 27 -3.78 13.72 3.94
C PRO A 27 -4.99 12.79 3.74
N VAL A 28 -5.67 12.92 2.59
CA VAL A 28 -6.86 12.13 2.24
C VAL A 28 -6.58 10.62 2.33
N TRP A 29 -5.40 10.15 1.93
CA TRP A 29 -5.06 8.73 2.05
C TRP A 29 -5.12 8.18 3.49
N ARG A 30 -4.90 9.04 4.50
CA ARG A 30 -5.04 8.61 5.91
C ARG A 30 -6.48 8.48 6.33
N LEU A 31 -7.38 9.28 5.75
CA LEU A 31 -8.82 9.16 5.98
C LEU A 31 -9.37 7.90 5.30
N ALA A 32 -8.93 7.64 4.08
CA ALA A 32 -9.24 6.42 3.32
C ALA A 32 -8.83 5.12 4.03
N LEU A 33 -7.85 5.15 4.95
CA LEU A 33 -7.54 3.98 5.78
C LEU A 33 -8.70 3.59 6.71
N GLY A 34 -9.47 4.56 7.21
CA GLY A 34 -10.64 4.29 8.03
C GLY A 34 -11.73 3.57 7.24
N ASP A 35 -11.99 4.02 6.01
CA ASP A 35 -12.94 3.35 5.10
C ASP A 35 -12.49 1.94 4.73
N LEU A 36 -11.18 1.77 4.48
CA LEU A 36 -10.59 0.47 4.21
C LEU A 36 -10.75 -0.48 5.40
N GLU A 37 -10.49 -0.01 6.62
CA GLU A 37 -10.67 -0.80 7.83
C GLU A 37 -12.15 -1.17 8.05
N ALA A 38 -13.07 -0.25 7.81
CA ALA A 38 -14.51 -0.51 7.87
C ALA A 38 -14.94 -1.57 6.84
N ALA A 39 -14.44 -1.49 5.61
CA ALA A 39 -14.70 -2.47 4.56
C ALA A 39 -14.16 -3.87 4.93
N MET A 40 -12.94 -3.95 5.47
CA MET A 40 -12.36 -5.20 5.95
C MET A 40 -13.20 -5.83 7.07
N ASN A 41 -13.62 -5.03 8.06
CA ASN A 41 -14.49 -5.50 9.13
C ASN A 41 -15.86 -5.99 8.63
N ALA A 42 -16.42 -5.32 7.61
CA ALA A 42 -17.67 -5.74 6.99
C ALA A 42 -17.51 -7.11 6.28
N LEU A 43 -16.41 -7.30 5.54
CA LEU A 43 -16.13 -8.57 4.87
C LEU A 43 -15.87 -9.71 5.86
N ASP A 44 -15.18 -9.43 6.97
CA ASP A 44 -14.96 -10.40 8.06
C ASP A 44 -16.31 -10.87 8.66
N THR A 45 -17.35 -10.01 8.68
CA THR A 45 -18.70 -10.38 9.12
C THR A 45 -19.35 -11.44 8.23
N PHE A 46 -18.97 -11.51 6.95
CA PHE A 46 -19.43 -12.54 6.01
C PHE A 46 -18.51 -13.77 5.95
N GLY A 47 -17.55 -13.87 6.87
CA GLY A 47 -16.62 -15.01 6.95
C GLY A 47 -15.50 -14.98 5.91
N LEU A 48 -15.26 -13.83 5.26
CA LEU A 48 -14.13 -13.64 4.37
C LEU A 48 -12.92 -13.20 5.19
N GLU A 49 -11.84 -13.97 5.19
CA GLU A 49 -10.66 -13.71 6.02
C GLU A 49 -9.74 -12.64 5.40
N THR A 50 -10.19 -11.39 5.42
CA THR A 50 -9.57 -10.31 4.64
C THR A 50 -8.18 -9.92 5.14
N ARG A 51 -7.95 -9.98 6.46
CA ARG A 51 -6.68 -9.59 7.09
C ARG A 51 -5.53 -10.52 6.72
N THR A 52 -5.78 -11.84 6.78
CA THR A 52 -4.78 -12.86 6.43
C THR A 52 -4.44 -12.77 4.95
N THR A 53 -5.46 -12.76 4.07
CA THR A 53 -5.26 -12.61 2.62
C THR A 53 -4.53 -11.31 2.27
N PHE A 54 -4.89 -10.19 2.89
CA PHE A 54 -4.23 -8.91 2.62
C PHE A 54 -2.76 -8.93 3.08
N HIS A 55 -2.47 -9.51 4.25
CA HIS A 55 -1.10 -9.65 4.73
C HIS A 55 -0.27 -10.53 3.79
N GLU A 56 -0.80 -11.66 3.32
CA GLU A 56 -0.10 -12.55 2.39
C GLU A 56 0.21 -11.86 1.06
N ILE A 57 -0.77 -11.14 0.49
CA ILE A 57 -0.58 -10.35 -0.74
C ILE A 57 0.48 -9.26 -0.52
N SER A 58 0.43 -8.56 0.63
CA SER A 58 1.40 -7.53 0.99
C SER A 58 2.83 -8.08 1.07
N GLU A 59 3.02 -9.26 1.67
CA GLU A 59 4.34 -9.89 1.77
C GLU A 59 4.83 -10.40 0.41
N ALA A 60 3.95 -10.99 -0.40
CA ALA A 60 4.27 -11.45 -1.74
C ALA A 60 4.60 -10.31 -2.72
N ALA A 61 4.00 -9.13 -2.53
CA ALA A 61 4.22 -7.96 -3.37
C ALA A 61 5.48 -7.15 -2.99
N ARG A 62 6.29 -7.59 -2.01
CA ARG A 62 7.56 -6.92 -1.71
C ARG A 62 8.48 -7.01 -2.94
N PRO A 63 8.95 -5.88 -3.49
CA PRO A 63 9.91 -5.94 -4.59
C PRO A 63 11.16 -6.69 -4.11
N GLU A 64 11.60 -7.70 -4.86
CA GLU A 64 12.90 -8.33 -4.65
C GLU A 64 13.93 -7.20 -4.54
N ARG A 65 14.57 -7.06 -3.38
CA ARG A 65 15.64 -6.08 -3.22
C ARG A 65 16.63 -6.33 -4.35
N PRO A 66 16.93 -5.35 -5.23
CA PRO A 66 17.91 -5.56 -6.26
C PRO A 66 19.21 -5.99 -5.57
N ARG A 67 19.63 -7.23 -5.81
CA ARG A 67 20.93 -7.74 -5.35
C ARG A 67 21.94 -6.74 -5.88
N LYS A 68 22.55 -5.99 -4.96
CA LYS A 68 23.60 -5.01 -5.24
C LYS A 68 24.63 -5.67 -6.16
N ALA A 69 24.54 -5.38 -7.46
CA ALA A 69 25.58 -5.67 -8.43
C ALA A 69 26.72 -4.66 -8.20
N PHE A 70 27.41 -4.80 -7.07
CA PHE A 70 28.77 -4.30 -6.95
C PHE A 70 29.66 -5.19 -7.85
N SER A 71 29.70 -4.86 -9.13
CA SER A 71 30.69 -5.39 -10.06
C SER A 71 31.33 -4.22 -10.80
N LEU A 72 32.35 -3.66 -10.12
CA LEU A 72 33.63 -3.31 -10.70
C LEU A 72 33.64 -3.05 -12.22
N ILE A 73 33.25 -1.85 -12.65
CA ILE A 73 33.83 -1.29 -13.88
C ILE A 73 35.09 -0.54 -13.46
N ARG A 74 36.17 -1.32 -13.41
CA ARG A 74 37.56 -0.87 -13.43
C ARG A 74 37.72 0.00 -14.70
N ARG A 75 37.78 1.33 -14.56
CA ARG A 75 38.24 2.19 -15.66
C ARG A 75 39.71 1.86 -15.90
N VAL A 76 40.02 1.40 -17.10
CA VAL A 76 41.38 1.23 -17.63
C VAL A 76 41.51 2.19 -18.81
N ALA A 77 42.67 2.85 -18.83
CA ALA A 77 43.21 3.79 -19.83
C ALA A 77 42.64 5.21 -19.77
#